data_AF-A0A3P7ZH03-F1
#
_entry.id   AF-A0A3P7ZH03-F1
#
_cell.length_a   1.000
_cell.length_b   1.000
_cell.length_c   1.000
_cell.angle_alpha   90.00
_cell.angle_beta   90.00
_cell.angle_gamma   90.00
#
_symmetry.space_group_name_H-M   'P 1'
#
loop_
_entity.id
_entity.type
_entity.pdbx_description
1 polymer ?
#
loop_
_entity_poly.entity_id
_entity_poly.type
_entity_poly.pdbx_seq_one_letter_code
_entity_poly.pdbx_strand_id
1 'polypeptide(L)'
;MNFYQKTSVLDPDYPIQNVYGPYEKLSIRAFFFPIETRLDFSQLNPSILPDLAPKLLVMPEVYAQPSLISSQRTDFVVNYNARATFRYGDTFMIPSTTKTKRVRLHPDTLRGIELRGHHDQNDIGLSALKGVLSVYDNILELNPDMRAKIRNSLVGKLDPEIFAETLTKMNLKYSQDEINGNIRFTFDTLGAVVYIENGGFRTVIRSPNRENRQLLSEAVAVCLKTL
;
A
#
# COMPACT_ATOMS: atom_id res chain seq x y z
N MET A 1 -26.85 -14.74 -72.11
CA MET A 1 -25.57 -14.42 -71.46
C MET A 1 -25.86 -14.34 -69.97
N ASN A 2 -25.55 -15.41 -69.21
CA ASN A 2 -25.91 -15.46 -67.78
C ASN A 2 -24.87 -14.69 -66.97
N PHE A 3 -25.29 -13.59 -66.35
CA PHE A 3 -24.46 -12.83 -65.43
C PHE A 3 -24.39 -13.57 -64.09
N TYR A 4 -23.28 -14.27 -63.85
CA TYR A 4 -23.00 -14.81 -62.52
C TYR A 4 -22.45 -13.69 -61.63
N GLN A 5 -23.17 -13.36 -60.55
CA GLN A 5 -22.61 -12.54 -59.47
C GLN A 5 -21.57 -13.36 -58.70
N LYS A 6 -20.43 -12.73 -58.41
CA LYS A 6 -19.35 -13.30 -57.57
C LYS A 6 -19.31 -12.55 -56.26
N THR A 7 -19.18 -13.29 -55.17
CA THR A 7 -19.00 -12.72 -53.82
C THR A 7 -17.77 -13.36 -53.18
N SER A 8 -17.00 -12.55 -52.45
CA SER A 8 -15.79 -12.99 -51.74
C SER A 8 -15.92 -12.65 -50.27
N VAL A 9 -15.64 -13.64 -49.42
CA VAL A 9 -15.54 -13.45 -47.97
C VAL A 9 -14.05 -13.43 -47.61
N LEU A 10 -13.63 -12.35 -46.95
CA LEU A 10 -12.23 -12.10 -46.58
C LEU A 10 -11.96 -12.28 -45.09
N ASP A 11 -13.01 -12.27 -44.27
CA ASP A 11 -12.88 -12.40 -42.82
C ASP A 11 -12.77 -13.89 -42.42
N PRO A 12 -11.65 -14.32 -41.80
CA PRO A 12 -11.44 -15.71 -41.41
C PRO A 12 -12.42 -16.22 -40.35
N ASP A 13 -13.00 -15.35 -39.53
CA ASP A 13 -13.89 -15.77 -38.44
C ASP A 13 -15.33 -16.05 -38.92
N TYR A 14 -15.63 -15.72 -40.18
CA TYR A 14 -16.94 -15.94 -40.80
C TYR A 14 -16.89 -17.11 -41.78
N PRO A 15 -17.25 -18.34 -41.35
CA PRO A 15 -17.23 -19.49 -42.23
C PRO A 15 -18.18 -19.28 -43.41
N ILE A 16 -17.70 -19.64 -44.60
CA ILE A 16 -18.41 -19.40 -45.85
C ILE A 16 -19.81 -20.02 -45.87
N GLN A 17 -20.03 -21.16 -45.18
CA GLN A 17 -21.35 -21.78 -45.12
C GLN A 17 -22.38 -20.90 -44.40
N ASN A 18 -21.98 -20.18 -43.35
CA ASN A 18 -22.91 -19.33 -42.59
C ASN A 18 -23.23 -18.04 -43.37
N VAL A 19 -22.25 -17.50 -44.08
CA VAL A 19 -22.44 -16.29 -44.90
C VAL A 19 -23.22 -16.59 -46.16
N TYR A 20 -22.96 -17.73 -46.79
CA TYR A 20 -23.57 -18.11 -48.07
C TYR A 20 -24.87 -18.90 -47.93
N GLY A 21 -25.12 -19.54 -46.78
CA GLY A 21 -26.32 -20.36 -46.55
C GLY A 21 -27.64 -19.71 -46.97
N PRO A 22 -27.90 -18.42 -46.65
CA PRO A 22 -29.11 -17.73 -47.10
C PRO A 22 -29.24 -17.55 -48.61
N TYR A 23 -28.14 -17.64 -49.36
CA TYR A 23 -28.04 -17.38 -50.79
C TYR A 23 -27.78 -18.64 -51.62
N GLU A 24 -27.82 -19.83 -51.01
CA GLU A 24 -27.47 -21.11 -51.64
C GLU A 24 -28.29 -21.41 -52.92
N LYS A 25 -29.54 -20.96 -52.96
CA LYS A 25 -30.45 -21.13 -54.12
C LYS A 25 -30.19 -20.15 -55.27
N LEU A 26 -29.36 -19.14 -55.05
CA LEU A 26 -28.99 -18.18 -56.08
C LEU A 26 -27.81 -18.72 -56.89
N SER A 27 -27.77 -18.37 -58.17
CA SER A 27 -26.63 -18.65 -59.04
C SER A 27 -25.46 -17.68 -58.78
N ILE A 28 -25.03 -17.60 -57.51
CA ILE A 28 -23.89 -16.84 -57.04
C ILE A 28 -22.74 -17.82 -56.78
N ARG A 29 -21.51 -17.44 -57.15
CA ARG A 29 -20.32 -18.22 -56.79
C ARG A 29 -19.59 -17.51 -55.66
N ALA A 30 -19.62 -18.12 -54.48
CA ALA A 30 -18.92 -17.62 -53.31
C ALA A 30 -17.49 -18.18 -53.23
N PHE A 31 -16.54 -17.32 -52.90
CA PHE A 31 -15.15 -17.69 -52.66
C PHE A 31 -14.71 -17.26 -51.25
N PHE A 32 -13.89 -18.10 -50.60
CA PHE A 32 -13.31 -17.82 -49.30
C PHE A 32 -11.82 -17.59 -49.45
N PHE A 33 -11.38 -16.35 -49.24
CA PHE A 33 -9.98 -15.94 -49.30
C PHE A 33 -9.66 -15.20 -47.99
N PRO A 34 -9.51 -15.92 -46.87
CA PRO A 34 -9.28 -15.30 -45.59
C PRO A 34 -7.98 -14.50 -45.61
N ILE A 35 -8.06 -13.24 -45.23
CA ILE A 35 -6.88 -12.40 -45.01
C ILE A 35 -6.59 -12.44 -43.51
N GLU A 36 -5.62 -13.28 -43.12
CA GLU A 36 -5.20 -13.42 -41.74
C GLU A 36 -3.90 -12.63 -41.49
N THR A 37 -3.98 -11.64 -40.62
CA THR A 37 -2.84 -10.79 -40.22
C THR A 37 -2.49 -10.94 -38.75
N ARG A 38 -3.23 -11.79 -38.01
CA ARG A 38 -2.90 -12.15 -36.63
C ARG A 38 -1.55 -12.86 -36.56
N LEU A 39 -1.00 -12.84 -35.36
CA LEU A 39 0.24 -13.52 -35.04
C LEU A 39 0.08 -15.04 -35.24
N ASP A 40 1.00 -15.62 -36.01
CA ASP A 40 1.05 -17.06 -36.27
C ASP A 40 2.20 -17.75 -35.51
N PHE A 41 2.07 -19.06 -35.30
CA PHE A 41 3.04 -19.90 -34.62
C PHE A 41 4.41 -19.92 -35.30
N SER A 42 4.44 -19.78 -36.63
CA SER A 42 5.66 -19.69 -37.43
C SER A 42 6.50 -18.45 -37.11
N GLN A 43 5.88 -17.39 -36.60
CA GLN A 43 6.57 -16.17 -36.16
C GLN A 43 6.81 -16.17 -34.65
N LEU A 44 5.79 -16.61 -33.89
CA LEU A 44 5.81 -16.59 -32.43
C LEU A 44 6.90 -17.50 -31.85
N ASN A 45 6.96 -18.76 -32.29
CA ASN A 45 7.85 -19.78 -31.70
C ASN A 45 9.34 -19.53 -32.00
N PRO A 46 9.78 -19.30 -33.25
CA PRO A 46 11.21 -19.19 -33.53
C PRO A 46 11.79 -17.79 -33.31
N SER A 47 10.98 -16.74 -33.40
CA SER A 47 11.48 -15.36 -33.39
C SER A 47 11.07 -14.59 -32.13
N ILE A 48 9.77 -14.54 -31.81
CA ILE A 48 9.26 -13.64 -30.76
C ILE A 48 9.51 -14.20 -29.36
N LEU A 49 9.20 -15.47 -29.11
CA LEU A 49 9.36 -16.06 -27.78
C LEU A 49 10.82 -16.12 -27.32
N PRO A 50 11.80 -16.48 -28.19
CA PRO A 50 13.21 -16.44 -27.81
C PRO A 50 13.72 -15.02 -27.55
N ASP A 51 13.27 -14.03 -28.34
CA ASP A 51 13.66 -12.62 -28.18
C ASP A 51 13.09 -12.01 -26.89
N LEU A 52 11.81 -12.27 -26.60
CA LEU A 52 11.15 -11.75 -25.40
C LEU A 52 11.59 -12.48 -24.12
N ALA A 53 11.90 -13.78 -24.22
CA ALA A 53 12.28 -14.67 -23.12
C ALA A 53 11.44 -14.46 -21.83
N PRO A 54 10.10 -14.56 -21.89
CA PRO A 54 9.24 -14.25 -20.76
C PRO A 54 9.46 -15.20 -19.57
N LYS A 55 9.50 -14.69 -18.34
CA LYS A 55 9.65 -15.55 -17.15
C LYS A 55 8.51 -16.58 -16.99
N LEU A 56 7.31 -16.19 -17.40
CA LEU A 56 6.13 -17.05 -17.43
C LEU A 56 5.26 -16.63 -18.62
N LEU A 57 4.99 -17.54 -19.53
CA LEU A 57 4.04 -17.34 -20.63
C LEU A 57 2.64 -17.78 -20.19
N VAL A 58 1.68 -16.86 -20.19
CA VAL A 58 0.27 -17.17 -19.92
C VAL A 58 -0.49 -17.22 -21.23
N MET A 59 -1.16 -18.33 -21.53
CA MET A 59 -1.82 -18.52 -22.82
C MET A 59 -3.08 -19.39 -22.73
N PRO A 60 -4.02 -19.28 -23.69
CA PRO A 60 -5.14 -20.21 -23.78
C PRO A 60 -4.69 -21.67 -23.90
N GLU A 61 -5.41 -22.59 -23.24
CA GLU A 61 -5.10 -24.02 -23.26
C GLU A 61 -5.15 -24.63 -24.66
N VAL A 62 -5.99 -24.08 -25.55
CA VAL A 62 -6.13 -24.53 -26.94
C VAL A 62 -4.82 -24.48 -27.75
N TYR A 63 -3.84 -23.69 -27.30
CA TYR A 63 -2.54 -23.57 -27.96
C TYR A 63 -1.44 -24.42 -27.32
N ALA A 64 -1.76 -25.17 -26.26
CA ALA A 64 -0.80 -25.99 -25.53
C ALA A 64 -0.59 -27.38 -26.15
N GLN A 65 -1.55 -27.83 -26.95
CA GLN A 65 -1.58 -29.16 -27.56
C GLN A 65 -2.09 -29.09 -29.00
N PRO A 66 -1.68 -30.03 -29.88
CA PRO A 66 -2.23 -30.13 -31.24
C PRO A 66 -3.74 -30.35 -31.21
N SER A 67 -4.46 -29.80 -32.19
CA SER A 67 -5.90 -30.01 -32.30
C SER A 67 -6.23 -31.50 -32.49
N LEU A 68 -7.37 -31.96 -31.96
CA LEU A 68 -7.82 -33.35 -32.10
C LEU A 68 -8.05 -33.76 -33.56
N ILE A 69 -8.34 -32.79 -34.43
CA ILE A 69 -8.63 -32.99 -35.85
C ILE A 69 -7.34 -33.05 -36.67
N SER A 70 -6.24 -32.49 -36.16
CA SER A 70 -4.93 -32.41 -36.83
C SER A 70 -3.79 -32.75 -35.87
N SER A 71 -3.87 -33.90 -35.21
CA SER A 71 -2.92 -34.33 -34.16
C SER A 71 -1.45 -34.40 -34.62
N GLN A 72 -1.21 -34.57 -35.92
CA GLN A 72 0.13 -34.60 -36.53
C GLN A 72 0.75 -33.21 -36.72
N ARG A 73 -0.04 -32.13 -36.61
CA ARG A 73 0.39 -30.75 -36.85
C ARG A 73 0.90 -30.12 -35.55
N THR A 74 2.13 -30.46 -35.20
CA THR A 74 2.83 -29.91 -34.02
C THR A 74 3.26 -28.45 -34.21
N ASP A 75 3.19 -27.94 -35.43
CA ASP A 75 3.47 -26.55 -35.80
C ASP A 75 2.45 -25.55 -35.24
N PHE A 76 1.24 -25.99 -34.89
CA PHE A 76 0.20 -25.16 -34.25
C PHE A 76 0.21 -25.21 -32.71
N VAL A 77 1.37 -25.47 -32.12
CA VAL A 77 1.54 -25.50 -30.67
C VAL A 77 2.53 -24.43 -30.26
N VAL A 78 2.20 -23.68 -29.20
CA VAL A 78 3.13 -22.72 -28.61
C VAL A 78 4.19 -23.46 -27.79
N ASN A 79 5.44 -23.38 -28.22
CA ASN A 79 6.55 -24.10 -27.61
C ASN A 79 7.31 -23.20 -26.61
N TYR A 80 6.93 -23.28 -25.33
CA TYR A 80 7.61 -22.55 -24.26
C TYR A 80 7.54 -23.32 -22.94
N ASN A 81 8.69 -23.54 -22.30
CA ASN A 81 8.77 -24.40 -21.11
C ASN A 81 8.08 -23.79 -19.88
N ALA A 82 8.37 -22.52 -19.58
CA ALA A 82 7.79 -21.82 -18.43
C ALA A 82 6.43 -21.21 -18.81
N ARG A 83 5.40 -22.06 -18.90
CA ARG A 83 4.06 -21.66 -19.34
C ARG A 83 2.97 -22.05 -18.35
N ALA A 84 1.89 -21.29 -18.36
CA ALA A 84 0.66 -21.59 -17.65
C ALA A 84 -0.54 -21.36 -18.58
N THR A 85 -1.52 -22.25 -18.51
CA THR A 85 -2.68 -22.26 -19.41
C THR A 85 -3.96 -21.87 -18.68
N PHE A 86 -4.91 -21.29 -19.41
CA PHE A 86 -6.25 -20.98 -18.89
C PHE A 86 -7.34 -21.32 -19.90
N ARG A 87 -8.57 -21.55 -19.41
CA ARG A 87 -9.77 -21.61 -20.24
C ARG A 87 -10.59 -20.32 -20.07
N TYR A 88 -11.40 -20.03 -21.07
CA TYR A 88 -12.30 -18.89 -21.00
C TYR A 88 -13.28 -19.06 -19.84
N GLY A 89 -13.38 -18.05 -18.98
CA GLY A 89 -14.21 -18.08 -17.77
C GLY A 89 -13.48 -18.57 -16.51
N ASP A 90 -12.26 -19.08 -16.62
CA ASP A 90 -11.48 -19.51 -15.46
C ASP A 90 -10.81 -18.32 -14.75
N THR A 91 -10.79 -18.35 -13.41
CA THR A 91 -9.98 -17.44 -12.61
C THR A 91 -8.52 -17.89 -12.63
N PHE A 92 -7.65 -17.11 -13.27
CA PHE A 92 -6.22 -17.41 -13.37
C PHE A 92 -5.42 -16.64 -12.31
N MET A 93 -4.71 -17.37 -11.44
CA MET A 93 -3.85 -16.79 -10.41
C MET A 93 -2.43 -16.63 -10.93
N ILE A 94 -2.00 -15.37 -11.16
CA ILE A 94 -0.61 -15.08 -11.54
C ILE A 94 0.26 -15.11 -10.27
N PRO A 95 1.25 -16.02 -10.18
CA PRO A 95 2.12 -16.07 -9.01
C PRO A 95 2.98 -14.80 -8.95
N SER A 96 2.75 -13.96 -7.93
CA SER A 96 3.60 -12.81 -7.65
C SER A 96 4.79 -13.23 -6.80
N THR A 97 5.98 -13.25 -7.37
CA THR A 97 7.24 -13.51 -6.65
C THR A 97 7.80 -12.23 -6.01
N THR A 98 6.97 -11.32 -5.52
CA THR A 98 7.49 -10.13 -4.83
C THR A 98 8.04 -10.53 -3.46
N LYS A 99 9.35 -10.83 -3.45
CA LYS A 99 10.18 -10.75 -2.24
C LYS A 99 10.10 -9.32 -1.69
N THR A 100 10.31 -9.17 -0.38
CA THR A 100 10.46 -7.91 0.38
C THR A 100 10.60 -6.66 -0.50
N LYS A 101 9.60 -5.78 -0.48
CA LYS A 101 9.64 -4.54 -1.26
C LYS A 101 10.55 -3.51 -0.58
N ARG A 102 11.36 -2.79 -1.36
CA ARG A 102 12.12 -1.65 -0.85
C ARG A 102 11.15 -0.54 -0.45
N VAL A 103 11.29 -0.05 0.77
CA VAL A 103 10.54 1.09 1.30
C VAL A 103 11.54 2.24 1.46
N ARG A 104 11.22 3.40 0.88
CA ARG A 104 11.96 4.64 1.11
C ARG A 104 11.59 5.19 2.47
N LEU A 105 12.56 5.64 3.25
CA LEU A 105 12.30 6.30 4.51
C LEU A 105 12.33 7.81 4.29
N HIS A 106 11.27 8.49 4.72
CA HIS A 106 11.29 9.95 4.76
C HIS A 106 12.37 10.42 5.77
N PRO A 107 13.15 11.47 5.48
CA PRO A 107 14.25 11.91 6.35
C PRO A 107 13.83 12.22 7.79
N ASP A 108 12.62 12.74 8.00
CA ASP A 108 12.11 13.03 9.34
C ASP A 108 11.86 11.77 10.16
N THR A 109 11.56 10.64 9.52
CA THR A 109 11.40 9.35 10.20
C THR A 109 12.75 8.85 10.74
N LEU A 110 13.88 9.25 10.13
CA LEU A 110 15.23 8.88 10.60
C LEU A 110 15.65 9.62 11.88
N ARG A 111 15.12 10.82 12.12
CA ARG A 111 15.53 11.66 13.26
C ARG A 111 15.20 11.07 14.63
N GLY A 112 14.22 10.16 14.69
CA GLY A 112 13.80 9.49 15.92
C GLY A 112 14.35 8.07 16.09
N ILE A 113 15.31 7.65 15.26
CA ILE A 113 15.88 6.30 15.33
C ILE A 113 16.95 6.27 16.42
N GLU A 114 16.65 5.60 17.53
CA GLU A 114 17.62 5.29 18.58
C GLU A 114 18.05 3.83 18.46
N LEU A 115 19.29 3.61 18.01
CA LEU A 115 19.88 2.28 17.95
C LEU A 115 20.18 1.80 19.37
N ARG A 116 19.52 0.72 19.79
CA ARG A 116 19.86 0.00 21.03
C ARG A 116 20.65 -1.24 20.66
N GLY A 117 21.86 -1.35 21.21
CA GLY A 117 22.70 -2.54 21.06
C GLY A 117 22.09 -3.74 21.78
N HIS A 118 22.26 -4.94 21.23
CA HIS A 118 21.91 -6.16 21.93
C HIS A 118 22.99 -6.47 22.98
N HIS A 119 22.61 -6.89 24.19
CA HIS A 119 23.52 -7.02 25.34
C HIS A 119 24.76 -7.91 25.08
N ASP A 120 24.70 -8.83 24.12
CA ASP A 120 25.81 -9.74 23.76
C ASP A 120 26.48 -9.44 22.40
N GLN A 121 25.93 -8.54 21.58
CA GLN A 121 26.49 -8.18 20.26
C GLN A 121 26.38 -6.67 20.02
N ASN A 122 27.46 -5.94 20.30
CA ASN A 122 27.57 -4.51 20.05
C ASN A 122 27.69 -4.14 18.56
N ASP A 123 27.84 -5.13 17.68
CA ASP A 123 27.98 -4.91 16.24
C ASP A 123 26.64 -4.67 15.52
N ILE A 124 25.51 -4.97 16.18
CA ILE A 124 24.16 -4.85 15.59
C ILE A 124 23.29 -3.97 16.49
N GLY A 125 22.97 -2.77 16.00
CA GLY A 125 21.98 -1.88 16.60
C GLY A 125 20.58 -2.18 16.09
N LEU A 126 19.63 -2.37 17.00
CA LEU A 126 18.21 -2.55 16.69
C LEU A 126 17.44 -1.27 17.06
N SER A 127 16.57 -0.82 16.15
CA SER A 127 15.62 0.25 16.42
C SER A 127 14.28 -0.07 15.77
N ALA A 128 13.20 0.24 16.47
CA ALA A 128 11.86 0.18 15.91
C ALA A 128 11.52 1.51 15.22
N LEU A 129 10.78 1.45 14.12
CA LEU A 129 10.31 2.61 13.37
C LEU A 129 8.80 2.55 13.22
N LYS A 130 8.11 3.66 13.46
CA LYS A 130 6.66 3.78 13.28
C LYS A 130 6.36 4.97 12.36
N GLY A 131 5.43 4.77 11.42
CA GLY A 131 5.04 5.79 10.46
C GLY A 131 3.85 5.37 9.62
N VAL A 132 3.50 6.23 8.67
CA VAL A 132 2.44 5.99 7.69
C VAL A 132 3.09 5.54 6.38
N LEU A 133 2.69 4.36 5.88
CA LEU A 133 3.17 3.86 4.59
C LEU A 133 2.34 4.47 3.46
N SER A 134 2.95 5.34 2.68
CA SER A 134 2.38 5.88 1.45
C SER A 134 2.76 4.99 0.28
N VAL A 135 1.77 4.55 -0.49
CA VAL A 135 1.96 3.74 -1.69
C VAL A 135 1.37 4.53 -2.85
N TYR A 136 2.24 5.14 -3.66
CA TYR A 136 1.84 5.88 -4.85
C TYR A 136 2.73 5.42 -6.01
N ASP A 137 2.11 5.02 -7.12
CA ASP A 137 2.80 4.60 -8.34
C ASP A 137 3.90 3.53 -8.10
N ASN A 138 3.59 2.49 -7.32
CA ASN A 138 4.52 1.44 -6.90
C ASN A 138 5.75 1.92 -6.10
N ILE A 139 5.81 3.20 -5.71
CA ILE A 139 6.80 3.73 -4.78
C ILE A 139 6.22 3.59 -3.38
N LEU A 140 6.94 2.83 -2.53
CA LEU A 140 6.64 2.68 -1.12
C LEU A 140 7.50 3.66 -0.34
N GLU A 141 6.87 4.60 0.37
CA GLU A 141 7.55 5.57 1.22
C GLU A 141 6.95 5.57 2.63
N LEU A 142 7.80 5.44 3.64
CA LEU A 142 7.41 5.50 5.05
C LEU A 142 7.59 6.93 5.56
N ASN A 143 6.47 7.59 5.75
CA ASN A 143 6.37 8.96 6.22
C ASN A 143 6.21 9.02 7.74
N PRO A 144 6.68 10.09 8.40
CA PRO A 144 6.40 10.31 9.81
C PRO A 144 4.90 10.46 10.02
N ASP A 145 4.39 9.90 11.12
CA ASP A 145 2.99 10.10 11.52
C ASP A 145 2.83 11.52 12.09
N MET A 146 2.55 12.48 11.22
CA MET A 146 2.37 13.90 11.60
C MET A 146 1.14 14.14 12.50
N ARG A 147 0.22 13.16 12.61
CA ARG A 147 -0.93 13.22 13.54
C ARG A 147 -0.58 12.67 14.91
N ALA A 148 0.35 11.72 14.98
CA ALA A 148 1.05 11.38 16.20
C ALA A 148 2.21 12.37 16.40
N LYS A 149 1.91 13.57 16.92
CA LYS A 149 2.96 14.35 17.60
C LYS A 149 3.63 13.39 18.58
N ILE A 150 4.91 13.09 18.36
CA ILE A 150 5.76 12.46 19.38
C ILE A 150 5.87 13.50 20.49
N ARG A 151 4.83 13.58 21.33
CA ARG A 151 4.98 14.14 22.66
C ARG A 151 5.73 13.05 23.39
N ASN A 152 6.94 13.36 23.86
CA ASN A 152 7.62 12.52 24.82
C ASN A 152 6.57 12.11 25.87
N SER A 153 6.42 10.81 26.08
CA SER A 153 5.48 10.35 27.09
C SER A 153 6.05 10.78 28.42
N LEU A 154 5.48 11.84 28.98
CA LEU A 154 5.83 12.35 30.29
C LEU A 154 5.19 11.40 31.30
N VAL A 155 6.00 10.65 32.02
CA VAL A 155 5.57 9.69 33.03
C VAL A 155 6.24 10.01 34.36
N GLY A 156 5.46 9.87 35.42
CA GLY A 156 5.92 10.15 36.77
C GLY A 156 4.76 10.55 37.67
N LYS A 157 4.99 10.44 38.97
CA LYS A 157 4.13 11.03 39.98
C LYS A 157 4.50 12.52 40.08
N LEU A 158 3.51 13.38 39.90
CA LEU A 158 3.69 14.82 40.14
C LEU A 158 3.70 15.06 41.64
N ASP A 159 4.83 15.51 42.16
CA ASP A 159 4.96 15.92 43.56
C ASP A 159 4.49 17.37 43.73
N PRO A 160 3.54 17.67 44.62
CA PRO A 160 3.04 19.02 44.85
C PRO A 160 4.14 20.00 45.28
N GLU A 161 5.15 19.57 46.03
CA GLU A 161 6.22 20.44 46.51
C GLU A 161 7.16 20.83 45.37
N ILE A 162 7.53 19.87 44.53
CA ILE A 162 8.36 20.11 43.32
C ILE A 162 7.60 21.01 42.33
N PHE A 163 6.29 20.79 42.19
CA PHE A 163 5.46 21.63 41.35
C PHE A 163 5.38 23.07 41.89
N ALA A 164 5.17 23.24 43.19
CA ALA A 164 5.18 24.54 43.88
C ALA A 164 6.51 25.30 43.69
N GLU A 165 7.65 24.63 43.83
CA GLU A 165 8.97 25.21 43.54
C GLU A 165 9.10 25.66 42.09
N THR A 166 8.60 24.84 41.15
CA THR A 166 8.66 25.12 39.71
C THR A 166 7.81 26.34 39.36
N LEU A 167 6.63 26.50 39.97
CA LEU A 167 5.79 27.68 39.80
C LEU A 167 6.47 28.95 40.34
N THR A 168 7.15 28.86 41.50
CA THR A 168 7.92 29.98 42.05
C THR A 168 9.09 30.35 41.13
N LYS A 169 9.82 29.37 40.56
CA LYS A 169 10.88 29.61 39.55
C LYS A 169 10.35 30.30 38.30
N MET A 170 9.11 30.00 37.92
CA MET A 170 8.42 30.63 36.78
C MET A 170 7.74 31.98 37.13
N ASN A 171 7.93 32.50 38.35
CA ASN A 171 7.30 33.73 38.86
C ASN A 171 5.76 33.73 38.79
N LEU A 172 5.13 32.56 38.94
CA LEU A 172 3.68 32.42 38.94
C LEU A 172 3.14 32.49 40.38
N LYS A 173 2.22 33.43 40.61
CA LYS A 173 1.49 33.52 41.89
C LYS A 173 0.38 32.48 41.93
N TYR A 174 0.34 31.70 43.00
CA TYR A 174 -0.66 30.66 43.21
C TYR A 174 -1.13 30.62 44.66
N SER A 175 -2.34 30.09 44.85
CA SER A 175 -2.90 29.70 46.14
C SER A 175 -3.09 28.18 46.13
N GLN A 176 -2.67 27.51 47.20
CA GLN A 176 -2.75 26.05 47.32
C GLN A 176 -3.80 25.66 48.36
N ASP A 177 -4.74 24.81 47.95
CA ASP A 177 -5.78 24.25 48.80
C ASP A 177 -5.79 22.72 48.69
N GLU A 178 -6.15 22.04 49.78
CA GLU A 178 -6.41 20.60 49.76
C GLU A 178 -7.91 20.33 49.88
N ILE A 179 -8.49 19.67 48.88
CA ILE A 179 -9.92 19.37 48.84
C ILE A 179 -10.08 17.87 48.58
N ASN A 180 -10.66 17.15 49.54
CA ASN A 180 -10.94 15.71 49.45
C ASN A 180 -9.71 14.85 49.11
N GLY A 181 -8.53 15.21 49.65
CA GLY A 181 -7.26 14.51 49.39
C GLY A 181 -6.64 14.79 48.02
N ASN A 182 -7.21 15.72 47.25
CA ASN A 182 -6.61 16.24 46.02
C ASN A 182 -6.05 17.63 46.28
N ILE A 183 -4.88 17.91 45.71
CA ILE A 183 -4.21 19.19 45.87
C ILE A 183 -4.60 20.09 44.70
N ARG A 184 -5.05 21.30 45.02
CA ARG A 184 -5.53 22.30 44.06
C ARG A 184 -4.63 23.52 44.10
N PHE A 185 -4.13 23.92 42.94
CA PHE A 185 -3.42 25.18 42.73
C PHE A 185 -4.32 26.15 41.96
N THR A 186 -4.65 27.28 42.57
CA THR A 186 -5.49 28.34 41.98
C THR A 186 -4.59 29.52 41.59
N PHE A 187 -4.74 30.01 40.36
CA PHE A 187 -3.96 31.10 39.79
C PHE A 187 -4.89 32.28 39.47
N ASP A 188 -5.01 33.22 40.41
CA ASP A 188 -5.96 34.34 40.29
C ASP A 188 -5.61 35.27 39.11
N THR A 189 -4.33 35.48 38.84
CA THR A 189 -3.86 36.29 37.71
C THR A 189 -4.14 35.67 36.35
N LEU A 190 -4.23 34.34 36.27
CA LEU A 190 -4.42 33.59 35.03
C LEU A 190 -5.86 33.08 34.86
N GLY A 191 -6.72 33.25 35.88
CA GLY A 191 -8.05 32.65 35.94
C GLY A 191 -8.01 31.14 35.73
N ALA A 192 -7.00 30.46 36.26
CA ALA A 192 -6.72 29.06 35.98
C ALA A 192 -6.62 28.23 37.26
N VAL A 193 -6.92 26.93 37.15
CA VAL A 193 -6.84 25.98 38.25
C VAL A 193 -6.17 24.70 37.78
N VAL A 194 -5.21 24.20 38.56
CA VAL A 194 -4.56 22.90 38.35
C VAL A 194 -4.93 21.97 39.50
N TYR A 195 -5.49 20.82 39.18
CA TYR A 195 -5.79 19.76 40.13
C TYR A 195 -4.76 18.64 40.01
N ILE A 196 -4.21 18.24 41.14
CA ILE A 196 -3.41 17.03 41.31
C ILE A 196 -4.31 16.00 41.98
N GLU A 197 -4.74 15.03 41.20
CA GLU A 197 -5.64 13.95 41.62
C GLU A 197 -4.87 12.63 41.76
N ASN A 198 -5.48 11.69 42.48
CA ASN A 198 -5.00 10.30 42.59
C ASN A 198 -3.54 10.23 43.07
N GLY A 199 -3.20 11.02 44.10
CA GLY A 199 -1.87 11.03 44.71
C GLY A 199 -0.74 11.43 43.76
N GLY A 200 -1.01 12.21 42.71
CA GLY A 200 0.00 12.74 41.78
C GLY A 200 0.05 12.05 40.41
N PHE A 201 -0.75 11.01 40.17
CA PHE A 201 -0.76 10.29 38.88
C PHE A 201 -1.74 10.86 37.85
N ARG A 202 -2.55 11.85 38.24
CA ARG A 202 -3.47 12.52 37.33
C ARG A 202 -3.44 14.03 37.57
N THR A 203 -3.22 14.79 36.50
CA THR A 203 -3.21 16.24 36.54
C THR A 203 -4.28 16.80 35.61
N VAL A 204 -5.10 17.72 36.10
CA VAL A 204 -6.17 18.35 35.32
C VAL A 204 -5.98 19.87 35.35
N ILE A 205 -5.75 20.47 34.17
CA ILE A 205 -5.56 21.92 34.01
C ILE A 205 -6.85 22.50 33.45
N ARG A 206 -7.48 23.42 34.20
CA ARG A 206 -8.65 24.19 33.77
C ARG A 206 -8.24 25.65 33.60
N SER A 207 -8.31 26.14 32.36
CA SER A 207 -8.09 27.56 32.05
C SER A 207 -8.94 27.97 30.85
N PRO A 208 -9.58 29.15 30.87
CA PRO A 208 -10.35 29.66 29.74
C PRO A 208 -9.45 30.05 28.56
N ASN A 209 -8.22 30.51 28.81
CA ASN A 209 -7.27 30.88 27.76
C ASN A 209 -6.37 29.69 27.38
N ARG A 210 -6.20 29.46 26.08
CA ARG A 210 -5.34 28.40 25.52
C ARG A 210 -3.87 28.62 25.84
N GLU A 211 -3.41 29.87 25.83
CA GLU A 211 -2.00 30.22 26.10
C GLU A 211 -1.64 29.91 27.57
N ASN A 212 -2.49 30.32 28.51
CA ASN A 212 -2.33 30.01 29.93
C ASN A 212 -2.35 28.50 30.19
N ARG A 213 -3.19 27.75 29.46
CA ARG A 213 -3.23 26.28 29.54
C ARG A 213 -1.92 25.66 29.05
N GLN A 214 -1.34 26.21 27.99
CA GLN A 214 -0.07 25.73 27.46
C GLN A 214 1.08 26.01 28.43
N LEU A 215 1.16 27.22 28.97
CA LEU A 215 2.16 27.61 29.98
C LEU A 215 2.12 26.68 31.20
N LEU A 216 0.92 26.41 31.74
CA LEU A 216 0.76 25.51 32.88
C LEU A 216 1.10 24.05 32.52
N SER A 217 0.83 23.63 31.28
CA SER A 217 1.21 22.29 30.81
C SER A 217 2.72 22.12 30.69
N GLU A 218 3.44 23.18 30.32
CA GLU A 218 4.90 23.20 30.28
C GLU A 218 5.49 23.16 31.70
N ALA A 219 4.90 23.90 32.66
CA ALA A 219 5.27 23.82 34.07
C ALA A 219 5.13 22.40 34.64
N VAL A 220 4.01 21.72 34.32
CA VAL A 220 3.81 20.32 34.71
C VAL A 220 4.81 19.40 34.02
N ALA A 221 5.12 19.64 32.75
CA ALA A 221 6.06 18.81 31.99
C ALA A 221 7.48 18.82 32.57
N VAL A 222 7.95 19.96 33.09
CA VAL A 222 9.26 20.08 33.76
C VAL A 222 9.36 19.17 35.00
N CYS A 223 8.23 18.92 35.66
CA CYS A 223 8.19 18.11 36.87
C CYS A 223 8.10 16.59 36.59
N LEU A 224 7.99 16.19 35.32
CA LEU A 224 7.81 14.79 34.91
C LEU A 224 9.02 14.29 34.13
N LYS A 225 9.24 12.97 34.16
CA LYS A 225 10.35 12.36 33.40
C LYS A 225 9.91 12.13 31.96
N THR A 226 10.75 12.51 31.02
CA THR A 226 10.60 12.17 29.60
C THR A 226 11.05 10.73 29.37
N LEU A 227 10.19 9.88 28.81
CA LEU A 227 10.58 8.59 28.21
C LEU A 227 11.29 8.80 26.87
#